data_AF-A0A0L0DGK1-F1
#
_entry.id   AF-A0A0L0DGK1-F1
#
_cell.length_a   1.000
_cell.length_b   1.000
_cell.length_c   1.000
_cell.angle_alpha   90.00
_cell.angle_beta   90.00
_cell.angle_gamma   90.00
#
_symmetry.space_group_name_H-M   'P 1'
#
loop_
_entity.id
_entity.type
_entity.pdbx_description
1 polymer ?
#
loop_
_entity_poly.entity_id
_entity_poly.type
_entity_poly.pdbx_seq_one_letter_code
_entity_poly.pdbx_strand_id
1 'polypeptide(L)'
;MYNKQYMQAIGLVALAIVLMAACVSGSGDHDHTSCACAAKEMSFTINCTAEGDVTTAFNYLQANSCASKCESDHACERNFFIIQSHHDHCLTIPDAVAKGIHNYEAACHSCTIKRQYSASLPACTQPTCSMKAPATDAFAALQANNCTTSCASTACSSAFKTIRAYHDMCDEDDLAQSVEEGIHDFEDACAAYDCNTSSGPFVPTCESTTSAAAASVASVAHVGFAALVALAVTFL
;
A
#
# COMPACT_ATOMS: atom_id res chain seq x y z
N MET A 1 -2.63 -71.19 20.06
CA MET A 1 -1.98 -69.99 20.64
C MET A 1 -1.17 -69.33 19.53
N TYR A 2 -1.71 -68.31 18.87
CA TYR A 2 -0.99 -67.42 17.96
C TYR A 2 -1.59 -66.02 18.10
N ASN A 3 -0.71 -65.03 18.18
CA ASN A 3 -0.87 -63.82 19.00
C ASN A 3 -1.62 -62.70 18.26
N LYS A 4 -2.49 -61.99 18.99
CA LYS A 4 -3.57 -61.12 18.50
C LYS A 4 -3.15 -59.64 18.49
N GLN A 5 -1.99 -59.30 17.91
CA GLN A 5 -1.38 -57.96 18.00
C GLN A 5 -1.02 -57.28 16.66
N TYR A 6 -1.47 -57.78 15.50
CA TYR A 6 -1.04 -57.25 14.20
C TYR A 6 -2.16 -56.71 13.28
N MET A 7 -3.27 -56.19 13.82
CA MET A 7 -4.31 -55.55 13.00
C MET A 7 -4.82 -54.21 13.56
N GLN A 8 -3.94 -53.40 14.14
CA GLN A 8 -4.22 -51.98 14.46
C GLN A 8 -3.39 -51.00 13.60
N ALA A 9 -3.12 -51.36 12.34
CA ALA A 9 -2.34 -50.50 11.44
C ALA A 9 -2.96 -50.36 10.03
N ILE A 10 -4.29 -50.39 9.91
CA ILE A 10 -5.00 -50.12 8.64
C ILE A 10 -6.23 -49.24 8.93
N GLY A 11 -6.00 -48.04 9.45
CA GLY A 11 -7.08 -47.13 9.84
C GLY A 11 -6.79 -45.64 9.64
N LEU A 12 -5.72 -45.27 8.94
CA LEU A 12 -5.26 -43.86 8.89
C LEU A 12 -4.52 -43.50 7.58
N VAL A 13 -4.98 -43.94 6.40
CA VAL A 13 -4.40 -43.44 5.11
C VAL A 13 -5.43 -43.33 3.98
N ALA A 14 -6.71 -43.04 4.27
CA ALA A 14 -7.72 -42.94 3.19
C ALA A 14 -8.78 -41.85 3.40
N LEU A 15 -8.46 -40.76 4.09
CA LEU A 15 -9.34 -39.58 4.18
C LEU A 15 -8.54 -38.28 4.28
N ALA A 16 -7.75 -37.98 3.25
CA ALA A 16 -7.10 -36.67 3.08
C ALA A 16 -6.85 -36.33 1.59
N ILE A 17 -7.76 -36.74 0.71
CA ILE A 17 -7.73 -36.36 -0.71
C ILE A 17 -9.10 -35.77 -1.09
N VAL A 18 -9.49 -34.69 -0.43
CA VAL A 18 -10.51 -33.76 -0.92
C VAL A 18 -10.13 -32.38 -0.38
N LEU A 19 -10.19 -31.37 -1.26
CA LEU A 19 -9.84 -29.96 -1.04
C LEU A 19 -8.35 -29.63 -1.17
N MET A 20 -7.94 -29.31 -2.40
CA MET A 20 -7.15 -28.10 -2.75
C MET A 20 -6.96 -28.07 -4.27
N ALA A 21 -8.00 -27.67 -4.99
CA ALA A 21 -7.90 -27.26 -6.39
C ALA A 21 -9.07 -26.32 -6.71
N ALA A 22 -9.10 -25.18 -6.03
CA ALA A 22 -9.82 -24.02 -6.52
C ALA A 22 -8.75 -23.07 -7.08
N CYS A 23 -8.32 -23.34 -8.30
CA CYS A 23 -7.60 -22.36 -9.10
C CYS A 23 -8.64 -21.32 -9.52
N VAL A 24 -8.88 -20.32 -8.67
CA VAL A 24 -9.54 -19.09 -9.13
C VAL A 24 -8.49 -18.38 -9.99
N SER A 25 -8.59 -18.58 -11.29
CA SER A 25 -7.95 -17.71 -12.27
C SER A 25 -8.71 -16.39 -12.27
N GLY A 26 -8.42 -15.54 -11.29
CA GLY A 26 -8.77 -14.13 -11.34
C GLY A 26 -8.05 -13.51 -12.53
N SER A 27 -8.81 -12.92 -13.43
CA SER A 27 -8.30 -12.16 -14.56
C SER A 27 -7.55 -10.96 -14.00
N GLY A 28 -6.24 -10.87 -14.27
CA GLY A 28 -5.38 -9.82 -13.74
C GLY A 28 -5.73 -8.45 -14.29
N ASP A 29 -6.60 -7.73 -13.57
CA ASP A 29 -6.34 -6.32 -13.32
C ASP A 29 -5.27 -6.26 -12.22
N HIS A 30 -4.30 -5.36 -12.36
CA HIS A 30 -3.25 -5.10 -11.39
C HIS A 30 -3.88 -4.51 -10.12
N ASP A 31 -4.49 -5.35 -9.28
CA ASP A 31 -5.07 -4.93 -8.02
C ASP A 31 -3.93 -4.58 -7.07
N HIS A 32 -3.53 -3.30 -7.08
CA HIS A 32 -2.45 -2.77 -6.26
C HIS A 32 -2.77 -3.05 -4.80
N THR A 33 -2.09 -4.04 -4.21
CA THR A 33 -2.28 -4.38 -2.80
C THR A 33 -1.88 -3.18 -1.94
N SER A 34 -2.55 -2.95 -0.80
CA SER A 34 -2.07 -1.92 0.12
C SER A 34 -0.70 -2.32 0.69
N CYS A 35 0.22 -1.38 0.87
CA CYS A 35 1.53 -1.69 1.46
C CYS A 35 1.40 -2.27 2.88
N ALA A 36 0.33 -1.92 3.60
CA ALA A 36 0.03 -2.52 4.89
C ALA A 36 -0.29 -4.03 4.78
N CYS A 37 -0.95 -4.47 3.69
CA CYS A 37 -1.18 -5.88 3.43
C CYS A 37 0.09 -6.59 2.99
N ALA A 38 0.90 -5.99 2.10
CA ALA A 38 2.22 -6.53 1.75
C ALA A 38 3.11 -6.71 3.00
N ALA A 39 3.12 -5.72 3.90
CA ALA A 39 3.84 -5.77 5.18
C ALA A 39 3.39 -6.94 6.06
N LYS A 40 2.07 -7.15 6.17
CA LYS A 40 1.49 -8.25 6.94
C LYS A 40 1.82 -9.62 6.33
N GLU A 41 1.65 -9.77 5.03
CA GLU A 41 1.87 -11.03 4.31
C GLU A 41 3.35 -11.43 4.33
N MET A 42 4.24 -10.47 4.07
CA MET A 42 5.68 -10.71 4.00
C MET A 42 6.41 -10.49 5.32
N SER A 43 5.67 -10.31 6.41
CA SER A 43 6.19 -10.19 7.77
C SER A 43 7.30 -9.13 7.89
N PHE A 44 6.99 -7.90 7.51
CA PHE A 44 7.80 -6.71 7.80
C PHE A 44 6.94 -5.61 8.44
N THR A 45 7.58 -4.59 9.01
CA THR A 45 6.88 -3.44 9.62
C THR A 45 7.21 -2.18 8.85
N ILE A 46 6.23 -1.29 8.71
CA ILE A 46 6.41 0.06 8.19
C ILE A 46 6.69 0.97 9.39
N ASN A 47 7.95 1.32 9.61
CA ASN A 47 8.38 2.14 10.73
C ASN A 47 9.37 3.21 10.27
N CYS A 48 8.91 4.46 10.22
CA CYS A 48 9.70 5.60 9.77
C CYS A 48 10.86 5.99 10.70
N THR A 49 11.03 5.33 11.86
CA THR A 49 12.21 5.50 12.71
C THR A 49 13.27 4.42 12.49
N ALA A 50 13.03 3.43 11.63
CA ALA A 50 13.89 2.26 11.42
C ALA A 50 14.70 2.35 10.12
N GLU A 51 15.45 3.43 9.92
CA GLU A 51 16.25 3.67 8.70
C GLU A 51 17.22 2.53 8.33
N GLY A 52 17.70 1.78 9.34
CA GLY A 52 18.57 0.62 9.14
C GLY A 52 17.92 -0.51 8.35
N ASP A 53 16.61 -0.73 8.53
CA ASP A 53 15.87 -1.77 7.84
C ASP A 53 15.67 -1.42 6.35
N VAL A 54 15.36 -0.14 6.08
CA VAL A 54 15.22 0.39 4.73
C VAL A 54 16.55 0.31 3.95
N THR A 55 17.64 0.75 4.58
CA THR A 55 18.99 0.68 3.98
C THR A 55 19.42 -0.76 3.70
N THR A 56 19.12 -1.68 4.63
CA THR A 56 19.43 -3.10 4.47
C THR A 56 18.66 -3.71 3.28
N ALA A 57 17.37 -3.37 3.16
CA ALA A 57 16.55 -3.84 2.05
C ALA A 57 17.05 -3.30 0.70
N PHE A 58 17.38 -2.01 0.63
CA PHE A 58 17.93 -1.41 -0.58
C PHE A 58 19.27 -2.04 -1.00
N ASN A 59 20.16 -2.32 -0.04
CA ASN A 59 21.42 -3.01 -0.32
C ASN A 59 21.19 -4.44 -0.84
N TYR A 60 20.16 -5.13 -0.35
CA TYR A 60 19.78 -6.44 -0.88
C TYR A 60 19.39 -6.36 -2.36
N LEU A 61 18.57 -5.38 -2.75
CA LEU A 61 18.13 -5.21 -4.13
C LEU A 61 19.31 -4.99 -5.08
N GLN A 62 20.25 -4.12 -4.69
CA GLN A 62 21.46 -3.84 -5.45
C GLN A 62 22.34 -5.07 -5.63
N ALA A 63 22.53 -5.86 -4.56
CA ALA A 63 23.42 -7.02 -4.57
C ALA A 63 22.86 -8.23 -5.33
N ASN A 64 21.56 -8.29 -5.57
CA ASN A 64 20.88 -9.50 -6.04
C ASN A 64 20.22 -9.35 -7.42
N SER A 65 20.60 -8.34 -8.22
CA SER A 65 20.06 -8.13 -9.58
C SER A 65 18.53 -8.01 -9.61
N CYS A 66 17.92 -7.42 -8.58
CA CYS A 66 16.47 -7.41 -8.46
C CYS A 66 15.77 -6.61 -9.56
N ALA A 67 16.43 -5.62 -10.16
CA ALA A 67 15.91 -4.83 -11.28
C ALA A 67 15.58 -5.63 -12.55
N SER A 68 15.91 -6.93 -12.63
CA SER A 68 15.59 -7.78 -13.78
C SER A 68 14.78 -9.03 -13.45
N LYS A 69 14.46 -9.29 -12.18
CA LYS A 69 13.80 -10.55 -11.76
C LYS A 69 12.80 -10.41 -10.61
N CYS A 70 12.48 -9.20 -10.18
CA CYS A 70 11.79 -8.97 -8.91
C CYS A 70 10.43 -9.65 -8.81
N GLU A 71 9.56 -9.59 -9.83
CA GLU A 71 8.25 -10.30 -9.80
C GLU A 71 8.37 -11.82 -9.62
N SER A 72 9.50 -12.41 -10.04
CA SER A 72 9.75 -13.86 -9.95
C SER A 72 10.57 -14.27 -8.73
N ASP A 73 11.02 -13.31 -7.94
CA ASP A 73 11.90 -13.51 -6.79
C ASP A 73 11.30 -12.86 -5.55
N HIS A 74 10.66 -13.68 -4.72
CA HIS A 74 9.98 -13.25 -3.50
C HIS A 74 10.90 -12.48 -2.52
N ALA A 75 12.22 -12.71 -2.56
CA ALA A 75 13.14 -11.94 -1.73
C ALA A 75 13.37 -10.54 -2.30
N CYS A 76 13.47 -10.41 -3.62
CA CYS A 76 13.49 -9.10 -4.28
C CYS A 76 12.19 -8.33 -4.02
N GLU A 77 11.03 -8.95 -4.26
CA GLU A 77 9.73 -8.32 -4.06
C GLU A 77 9.53 -7.85 -2.61
N ARG A 78 9.88 -8.69 -1.62
CA ARG A 78 9.80 -8.30 -0.21
C ARG A 78 10.68 -7.09 0.12
N ASN A 79 11.92 -7.05 -0.38
CA ASN A 79 12.81 -5.93 -0.10
C ASN A 79 12.38 -4.66 -0.85
N PHE A 80 11.78 -4.79 -2.03
CA PHE A 80 11.16 -3.68 -2.74
C PHE A 80 9.99 -3.09 -1.95
N PHE A 81 9.06 -3.92 -1.46
CA PHE A 81 7.95 -3.43 -0.63
C PHE A 81 8.42 -2.75 0.66
N ILE A 82 9.54 -3.20 1.25
CA ILE A 82 10.13 -2.47 2.38
C ILE A 82 10.52 -1.06 1.95
N ILE A 83 11.28 -0.88 0.86
CA ILE A 83 11.74 0.45 0.48
C ILE A 83 10.60 1.33 -0.05
N GLN A 84 9.68 0.79 -0.86
CA GLN A 84 8.52 1.53 -1.40
C GLN A 84 7.60 2.01 -0.30
N SER A 85 7.20 1.13 0.60
CA SER A 85 6.31 1.51 1.69
C SER A 85 6.88 2.59 2.59
N HIS A 86 8.21 2.69 2.74
CA HIS A 86 8.86 3.75 3.50
C HIS A 86 9.06 5.01 2.68
N HIS A 87 9.42 4.90 1.40
CA HIS A 87 9.53 6.03 0.46
C HIS A 87 8.22 6.81 0.37
N ASP A 88 7.11 6.11 0.13
CA ASP A 88 5.81 6.72 -0.09
C ASP A 88 5.19 7.21 1.24
N HIS A 89 5.46 6.52 2.36
CA HIS A 89 4.85 6.85 3.65
C HIS A 89 5.66 7.84 4.48
N CYS A 90 6.97 7.67 4.62
CA CYS A 90 7.75 8.40 5.62
C CYS A 90 8.11 9.80 5.16
N LEU A 91 8.09 10.77 6.09
CA LEU A 91 8.49 12.15 5.78
C LEU A 91 9.98 12.28 5.42
N THR A 92 10.79 11.35 5.92
CA THR A 92 12.23 11.28 5.71
C THR A 92 12.65 9.83 5.49
N ILE A 93 13.49 9.61 4.48
CA ILE A 93 14.17 8.34 4.23
C ILE A 93 15.62 8.64 3.79
N PRO A 94 16.53 7.66 3.80
CA PRO A 94 17.89 7.87 3.30
C PRO A 94 17.90 8.28 1.81
N ASP A 95 18.65 9.33 1.46
CA ASP A 95 18.75 9.90 0.10
C ASP A 95 19.06 8.85 -0.99
N ALA A 96 19.99 7.94 -0.69
CA ALA A 96 20.37 6.86 -1.60
C ALA A 96 19.19 5.90 -1.91
N VAL A 97 18.28 5.72 -0.96
CA VAL A 97 17.09 4.89 -1.15
C VAL A 97 16.05 5.66 -1.97
N ALA A 98 15.78 6.93 -1.63
CA ALA A 98 14.83 7.78 -2.34
C ALA A 98 15.14 7.84 -3.84
N LYS A 99 16.40 8.15 -4.18
CA LYS A 99 16.85 8.20 -5.58
C LYS A 99 16.93 6.83 -6.24
N GLY A 100 17.14 5.79 -5.45
CA GLY A 100 17.49 4.47 -5.94
C GLY A 100 16.29 3.58 -6.24
N ILE A 101 15.14 3.85 -5.63
CA ILE A 101 13.96 2.98 -5.69
C ILE A 101 13.41 2.80 -7.11
N HIS A 102 13.37 3.89 -7.90
CA HIS A 102 12.79 3.89 -9.25
C HIS A 102 13.49 2.94 -10.23
N ASN A 103 14.72 2.52 -9.92
CA ASN A 103 15.43 1.50 -10.71
C ASN A 103 14.77 0.11 -10.66
N TYR A 104 13.83 -0.11 -9.75
CA TYR A 104 13.18 -1.40 -9.54
C TYR A 104 11.69 -1.43 -9.93
N GLU A 105 11.05 -0.27 -10.13
CA GLU A 105 9.61 -0.15 -10.40
C GLU A 105 9.20 -0.85 -11.71
N ALA A 106 10.06 -0.85 -12.73
CA ALA A 106 9.80 -1.58 -13.97
C ALA A 106 9.80 -3.11 -13.83
N ALA A 107 10.32 -3.65 -12.72
CA ALA A 107 10.49 -5.09 -12.51
C ALA A 107 9.78 -5.61 -11.26
N CYS A 108 9.29 -4.74 -10.38
CA CYS A 108 8.63 -5.10 -9.13
C CYS A 108 7.17 -4.65 -9.17
N HIS A 109 6.29 -5.37 -8.49
CA HIS A 109 4.92 -4.90 -8.26
C HIS A 109 4.91 -3.79 -7.21
N SER A 110 4.11 -2.74 -7.45
CA SER A 110 3.89 -1.66 -6.49
C SER A 110 2.77 -1.98 -5.50
N CYS A 111 2.87 -1.38 -4.31
CA CYS A 111 1.80 -1.33 -3.32
C CYS A 111 1.38 0.12 -3.07
N THR A 112 0.16 0.32 -2.57
CA THR A 112 -0.34 1.68 -2.28
C THR A 112 -0.27 2.03 -0.80
N ILE A 113 0.22 3.24 -0.50
CA ILE A 113 0.24 3.83 0.84
C ILE A 113 0.21 5.35 0.74
N LYS A 114 -0.33 6.03 1.75
CA LYS A 114 -0.32 7.50 1.80
C LYS A 114 0.90 8.00 2.59
N ARG A 115 1.47 9.11 2.13
CA ARG A 115 2.46 9.88 2.89
C ARG A 115 1.93 10.31 4.25
N GLN A 116 2.81 10.26 5.23
CA GLN A 116 2.56 10.76 6.58
C GLN A 116 2.15 12.22 6.55
N TYR A 117 1.23 12.56 7.44
CA TYR A 117 0.75 13.91 7.60
C TYR A 117 1.63 14.67 8.59
N SER A 118 1.96 15.92 8.26
CA SER A 118 2.61 16.87 9.14
C SER A 118 1.72 18.08 9.40
N ALA A 119 1.34 18.32 10.66
CA ALA A 119 0.53 19.47 11.04
C ALA A 119 1.24 20.83 10.83
N SER A 120 2.56 20.83 10.60
CA SER A 120 3.33 22.04 10.33
C SER A 120 3.37 22.44 8.86
N LEU A 121 2.83 21.59 7.96
CA LEU A 121 2.84 21.82 6.52
C LEU A 121 1.42 22.17 6.00
N PRO A 122 1.31 23.04 4.98
CA PRO A 122 0.03 23.29 4.32
C PRO A 122 -0.40 22.07 3.49
N ALA A 123 -1.65 22.00 3.06
CA ALA A 123 -2.08 21.01 2.07
C ALA A 123 -1.47 21.31 0.68
N CYS A 124 -1.11 20.27 -0.06
CA CYS A 124 -0.76 20.39 -1.47
C CYS A 124 -2.00 20.69 -2.32
N THR A 125 -1.79 21.32 -3.46
CA THR A 125 -2.84 21.47 -4.47
C THR A 125 -3.01 20.16 -5.20
N GLN A 126 -4.25 19.66 -5.31
CA GLN A 126 -4.54 18.45 -6.10
C GLN A 126 -4.09 18.64 -7.56
N PRO A 127 -3.20 17.79 -8.08
CA PRO A 127 -2.79 17.86 -9.48
C PRO A 127 -3.86 17.27 -10.41
N THR A 128 -3.73 17.57 -11.70
CA THR A 128 -4.41 16.81 -12.75
C THR A 128 -3.39 15.84 -13.36
N CYS A 129 -3.42 14.59 -12.92
CA CYS A 129 -2.39 13.58 -13.26
C CYS A 129 -2.25 13.32 -14.76
N SER A 130 -3.34 13.43 -15.51
CA SER A 130 -3.30 13.33 -16.98
C SER A 130 -2.56 14.49 -17.69
N MET A 131 -2.17 15.55 -16.96
CA MET A 131 -1.41 16.69 -17.48
C MET A 131 0.01 16.69 -16.93
N LYS A 132 0.99 16.25 -17.74
CA LYS A 132 2.41 16.16 -17.33
C LYS A 132 3.15 17.50 -17.33
N ALA A 133 2.72 18.46 -18.16
CA ALA A 133 3.42 19.73 -18.36
C ALA A 133 3.68 20.53 -17.06
N PRO A 134 2.71 20.67 -16.13
CA PRO A 134 2.95 21.39 -14.87
C PRO A 134 4.08 20.80 -14.03
N ALA A 135 4.21 19.47 -13.95
CA ALA A 135 5.30 18.83 -13.22
C ALA A 135 6.66 19.06 -13.92
N THR A 136 6.67 18.96 -15.26
CA THR A 136 7.88 19.22 -16.06
C THR A 136 8.35 20.67 -15.95
N ASP A 137 7.43 21.64 -16.03
CA ASP A 137 7.74 23.06 -15.90
C ASP A 137 8.21 23.41 -14.49
N ALA A 138 7.60 22.82 -13.46
CA ALA A 138 8.04 22.98 -12.08
C ALA A 138 9.45 22.41 -11.86
N PHE A 139 9.75 21.24 -12.43
CA PHE A 139 11.10 20.65 -12.36
C PHE A 139 12.15 21.55 -13.02
N ALA A 140 11.86 22.06 -14.21
CA ALA A 140 12.73 23.02 -14.89
C ALA A 140 12.92 24.31 -14.07
N ALA A 141 11.87 24.79 -13.37
CA ALA A 141 11.98 25.94 -12.48
C ALA A 141 12.87 25.68 -11.26
N LEU A 142 12.82 24.47 -10.66
CA LEU A 142 13.72 24.10 -9.56
C LEU A 142 15.19 24.13 -9.99
N GLN A 143 15.48 23.56 -11.17
CA GLN A 143 16.81 23.55 -11.75
C GLN A 143 17.30 24.97 -12.07
N ALA A 144 16.49 25.77 -12.76
CA ALA A 144 16.84 27.13 -13.16
C ALA A 144 17.11 28.07 -11.98
N ASN A 145 16.52 27.80 -10.81
CA ASN A 145 16.67 28.61 -9.61
C ASN A 145 17.66 27.99 -8.58
N ASN A 146 18.38 26.92 -8.93
CA ASN A 146 19.37 26.26 -8.08
C ASN A 146 18.83 25.88 -6.69
N CYS A 147 17.62 25.31 -6.67
CA CYS A 147 16.87 25.06 -5.44
C CYS A 147 17.44 23.93 -4.56
N THR A 148 18.47 23.20 -5.01
CA THR A 148 19.15 22.13 -4.26
C THR A 148 19.90 22.63 -3.02
N THR A 149 20.14 23.95 -2.93
CA THR A 149 20.87 24.56 -1.79
C THR A 149 19.97 25.37 -0.87
N SER A 150 18.83 25.84 -1.36
CA SER A 150 17.84 26.60 -0.60
C SER A 150 16.52 26.67 -1.35
N CYS A 151 15.43 26.43 -0.64
CA CYS A 151 14.08 26.49 -1.18
C CYS A 151 13.29 27.73 -0.71
N ALA A 152 13.97 28.70 -0.11
CA ALA A 152 13.34 29.85 0.54
C ALA A 152 12.64 30.82 -0.42
N SER A 153 13.01 30.81 -1.70
CA SER A 153 12.34 31.63 -2.70
C SER A 153 10.94 31.09 -3.01
N THR A 154 10.01 31.99 -3.36
CA THR A 154 8.68 31.58 -3.83
C THR A 154 8.75 30.73 -5.09
N ALA A 155 9.75 30.96 -5.96
CA ALA A 155 9.98 30.17 -7.16
C ALA A 155 10.30 28.71 -6.80
N CYS A 156 11.25 28.48 -5.87
CA CYS A 156 11.61 27.14 -5.43
C CYS A 156 10.47 26.46 -4.67
N SER A 157 9.95 27.10 -3.63
CA SER A 157 8.90 26.51 -2.79
C SER A 157 7.60 26.19 -3.54
N SER A 158 7.18 27.03 -4.49
CA SER A 158 5.97 26.76 -5.28
C SER A 158 6.19 25.63 -6.30
N ALA A 159 7.35 25.61 -6.95
CA ALA A 159 7.72 24.55 -7.88
C ALA A 159 7.84 23.20 -7.16
N PHE A 160 8.51 23.16 -6.00
CA PHE A 160 8.67 21.94 -5.21
C PHE A 160 7.31 21.36 -4.78
N LYS A 161 6.41 22.20 -4.24
CA LYS A 161 5.05 21.75 -3.88
C LYS A 161 4.26 21.23 -5.07
N THR A 162 4.52 21.74 -6.28
CA THR A 162 3.87 21.24 -7.49
C THR A 162 4.36 19.83 -7.78
N ILE A 163 5.66 19.59 -7.80
CA ILE A 163 6.20 18.24 -8.09
C ILE A 163 5.83 17.27 -6.97
N ARG A 164 5.93 17.66 -5.70
CA ARG A 164 5.47 16.86 -4.55
C ARG A 164 4.04 16.38 -4.74
N ALA A 165 3.15 17.27 -5.15
CA ALA A 165 1.75 16.91 -5.35
C ALA A 165 1.59 15.89 -6.48
N TYR A 166 2.34 16.01 -7.57
CA TYR A 166 2.31 15.02 -8.65
C TYR A 166 2.90 13.68 -8.22
N HIS A 167 4.12 13.69 -7.69
CA HIS A 167 4.86 12.49 -7.24
C HIS A 167 4.05 11.63 -6.26
N ASP A 168 3.41 12.25 -5.26
CA ASP A 168 2.71 11.49 -4.21
C ASP A 168 1.23 11.18 -4.53
N MET A 169 0.61 11.85 -5.52
CA MET A 169 -0.85 11.78 -5.75
C MET A 169 -1.24 11.28 -7.14
N CYS A 170 -0.27 11.08 -8.02
CA CYS A 170 -0.45 10.50 -9.34
C CYS A 170 0.27 9.15 -9.41
N ASP A 171 -0.11 8.32 -10.37
CA ASP A 171 0.59 7.05 -10.58
C ASP A 171 2.00 7.34 -11.14
N GLU A 172 2.95 6.44 -10.85
CA GLU A 172 4.37 6.57 -11.26
C GLU A 172 4.51 6.80 -12.79
N ASP A 173 3.67 6.16 -13.59
CA ASP A 173 3.62 6.28 -15.05
C ASP A 173 3.02 7.62 -15.56
N ASP A 174 2.37 8.40 -14.70
CA ASP A 174 1.81 9.71 -15.04
C ASP A 174 2.87 10.83 -14.99
N LEU A 175 4.03 10.58 -14.37
CA LEU A 175 5.16 11.50 -14.42
C LEU A 175 6.15 11.11 -15.52
N ALA A 176 7.12 12.00 -15.78
CA ALA A 176 8.31 11.61 -16.53
C ALA A 176 9.33 11.10 -15.51
N GLN A 177 10.00 9.99 -15.81
CA GLN A 177 10.99 9.38 -14.90
C GLN A 177 12.03 10.38 -14.39
N SER A 178 12.49 11.31 -15.23
CA SER A 178 13.44 12.36 -14.82
C SER A 178 12.89 13.34 -13.78
N VAL A 179 11.57 13.53 -13.73
CA VAL A 179 10.89 14.38 -12.74
C VAL A 179 10.67 13.59 -11.46
N GLU A 180 10.24 12.33 -11.60
CA GLU A 180 10.03 11.39 -10.48
C GLU A 180 11.32 11.21 -9.69
N GLU A 181 12.40 10.76 -10.33
CA GLU A 181 13.71 10.61 -9.68
C GLU A 181 14.32 11.96 -9.26
N GLY A 182 14.04 13.01 -10.04
CA GLY A 182 14.68 14.31 -9.88
C GLY A 182 14.17 15.12 -8.69
N ILE A 183 12.96 14.85 -8.18
CA ILE A 183 12.42 15.57 -7.01
C ILE A 183 13.33 15.39 -5.78
N HIS A 184 13.93 14.21 -5.62
CA HIS A 184 14.74 13.84 -4.46
C HIS A 184 15.98 14.72 -4.26
N ASP A 185 16.52 15.32 -5.33
CA ASP A 185 17.63 16.28 -5.23
C ASP A 185 17.25 17.57 -4.48
N PHE A 186 15.96 17.85 -4.32
CA PHE A 186 15.44 19.08 -3.71
C PHE A 186 14.81 18.85 -2.33
N GLU A 187 14.49 17.61 -1.95
CA GLU A 187 13.69 17.31 -0.76
C GLU A 187 14.33 17.83 0.53
N ASP A 188 15.64 17.64 0.71
CA ASP A 188 16.35 18.14 1.90
C ASP A 188 16.31 19.68 2.00
N ALA A 189 16.60 20.38 0.90
CA ALA A 189 16.62 21.84 0.86
C ALA A 189 15.20 22.44 0.95
N CYS A 190 14.19 21.68 0.53
CA CYS A 190 12.78 22.09 0.48
C CYS A 190 11.91 21.54 1.61
N ALA A 191 12.43 20.71 2.53
CA ALA A 191 11.65 20.07 3.59
C ALA A 191 10.79 21.05 4.41
N ALA A 192 11.32 22.24 4.71
CA ALA A 192 10.58 23.28 5.44
C ALA A 192 9.47 23.97 4.63
N TYR A 193 9.47 23.79 3.31
CA TYR A 193 8.54 24.36 2.34
C TYR A 193 7.70 23.28 1.64
N ASP A 194 7.68 22.06 2.16
CA ASP A 194 6.90 20.95 1.63
C ASP A 194 5.38 21.17 1.83
N CYS A 195 4.55 20.21 1.43
CA CYS A 195 3.11 20.21 1.66
C CYS A 195 2.57 18.80 1.91
N ASN A 196 1.37 18.71 2.50
CA ASN A 196 0.68 17.44 2.77
C ASN A 196 -0.15 16.99 1.57
N THR A 197 0.10 15.78 1.10
CA THR A 197 -0.71 15.08 0.09
C THR A 197 -1.83 14.22 0.70
N SER A 198 -1.78 14.01 2.02
CA SER A 198 -2.88 13.48 2.82
C SER A 198 -3.65 14.58 3.56
N SER A 199 -4.97 14.39 3.75
CA SER A 199 -5.82 15.36 4.45
C SER A 199 -5.70 15.33 5.98
N GLY A 200 -4.98 14.36 6.53
CA GLY A 200 -4.80 14.16 7.96
C GLY A 200 -3.93 12.92 8.26
N PRO A 201 -3.65 12.64 9.54
CA PRO A 201 -2.85 11.49 9.95
C PRO A 201 -3.33 10.19 9.32
N PHE A 202 -2.40 9.45 8.73
CA PHE A 202 -2.65 8.17 8.09
C PHE A 202 -1.93 7.07 8.88
N VAL A 203 -2.69 6.03 9.26
CA VAL A 203 -2.16 4.82 9.87
C VAL A 203 -2.31 3.69 8.85
N PRO A 204 -1.21 3.08 8.36
CA PRO A 204 -1.30 1.97 7.42
C PRO A 204 -2.01 0.78 8.07
N THR A 205 -3.12 0.34 7.49
CA THR A 205 -3.89 -0.82 7.96
C THR A 205 -4.21 -1.77 6.82
N CYS A 206 -3.98 -3.07 7.03
CA CYS A 206 -4.45 -4.09 6.11
C CYS A 206 -5.88 -4.50 6.50
N GLU A 207 -6.88 -3.90 5.86
CA GLU A 207 -8.25 -4.36 5.99
C GLU A 207 -8.41 -5.66 5.18
N SER A 208 -8.67 -6.76 5.89
CA SER A 208 -9.10 -8.00 5.24
C SER A 208 -10.51 -7.77 4.71
N THR A 209 -10.77 -8.01 3.43
CA THR A 209 -12.09 -7.85 2.82
C THR A 209 -13.12 -8.79 3.46
N THR A 210 -13.69 -8.40 4.61
CA THR A 210 -14.88 -9.02 5.19
C THR A 210 -16.08 -8.06 5.25
N SER A 211 -15.98 -6.86 4.65
CA SER A 211 -17.03 -5.84 4.76
C SER A 211 -17.60 -5.41 3.39
N ALA A 212 -18.45 -6.26 2.81
CA ALA A 212 -19.43 -5.83 1.80
C ALA A 212 -20.75 -6.63 1.81
N ALA A 213 -20.96 -7.56 2.76
CA ALA A 213 -22.17 -8.40 2.76
C ALA A 213 -22.69 -8.75 4.17
N ALA A 214 -22.99 -7.75 5.01
CA ALA A 214 -23.84 -7.97 6.20
C ALA A 214 -24.42 -6.67 6.78
N ALA A 215 -25.01 -5.81 5.95
CA ALA A 215 -25.82 -4.69 6.44
C ALA A 215 -27.17 -4.67 5.71
N SER A 216 -28.08 -5.58 6.09
CA SER A 216 -29.54 -5.36 6.07
C SER A 216 -30.31 -6.62 6.44
N VAL A 217 -30.64 -6.78 7.73
CA VAL A 217 -31.96 -7.30 8.15
C VAL A 217 -32.22 -6.73 9.55
N ALA A 218 -32.76 -5.52 9.56
CA ALA A 218 -33.35 -4.93 10.77
C ALA A 218 -34.78 -5.45 10.95
N SER A 219 -35.05 -5.87 12.17
CA SER A 219 -36.29 -6.33 12.79
C SER A 219 -37.59 -5.68 12.32
N VAL A 220 -38.62 -6.49 12.09
CA VAL A 220 -40.03 -6.06 12.22
C VAL A 220 -40.59 -6.64 13.52
N ALA A 221 -41.02 -5.72 14.38
CA ALA A 221 -41.49 -5.95 15.73
C ALA A 221 -42.85 -6.67 15.81
N HIS A 222 -43.04 -7.34 16.94
CA HIS A 222 -44.29 -7.86 17.43
C HIS A 222 -45.39 -6.80 17.52
N VAL A 223 -46.60 -7.15 17.09
CA VAL A 223 -47.85 -6.59 17.64
C VAL A 223 -48.70 -7.77 18.09
N GLY A 224 -48.81 -7.94 19.40
CA GLY A 224 -49.74 -8.88 20.00
C GLY A 224 -51.16 -8.33 20.01
N PHE A 225 -52.15 -9.20 19.86
CA PHE A 225 -53.51 -8.94 20.33
C PHE A 225 -54.11 -10.19 20.97
N ALA A 226 -54.33 -10.06 22.28
CA ALA A 226 -55.47 -10.49 23.08
C ALA A 226 -56.02 -11.93 22.92
N ALA A 227 -55.89 -12.68 24.01
CA ALA A 227 -56.74 -13.80 24.35
C ALA A 227 -58.22 -13.38 24.48
N LEU A 228 -59.14 -14.27 24.06
CA LEU A 228 -60.45 -14.39 24.67
C LEU A 228 -60.94 -15.84 24.59
N VAL A 229 -61.52 -16.23 25.71
CA VAL A 229 -61.86 -17.58 26.19
C VAL A 229 -63.32 -17.92 25.84
N ALA A 230 -63.60 -19.22 25.72
CA ALA A 230 -64.92 -19.88 25.87
C ALA A 230 -65.96 -19.66 24.73
N LEU A 231 -66.92 -20.55 24.42
CA LEU A 231 -67.46 -21.75 25.06
C LEU A 231 -68.25 -22.57 23.98
N ALA A 232 -68.37 -23.88 24.22
CA ALA A 232 -69.57 -24.71 24.03
C ALA A 232 -70.10 -25.16 22.62
N VAL A 233 -70.03 -26.49 22.43
CA VAL A 233 -71.10 -27.48 22.16
C VAL A 233 -72.20 -27.15 21.12
N THR A 234 -72.35 -27.95 20.05
CA THR A 234 -73.46 -28.93 19.80
C THR A 234 -73.63 -29.37 18.32
N PHE A 235 -73.77 -30.69 18.15
CA PHE A 235 -74.51 -31.51 17.17
C PHE A 235 -74.69 -31.09 15.70
N LEU A 236 -74.26 -31.97 14.77
CA LEU A 236 -75.10 -32.98 14.09
C LEU A 236 -74.22 -34.06 13.44
#